data_AF-A0A4P5T4L8-F1
#
_entry.id   AF-A0A4P5T4L8-F1
#
_cell.length_a   1.000
_cell.length_b   1.000
_cell.length_c   1.000
_cell.angle_alpha   90.00
_cell.angle_beta   90.00
_cell.angle_gamma   90.00
#
_symmetry.space_group_name_H-M   'P 1'
#
loop_
_entity.id
_entity.type
_entity.pdbx_description
1 polymer ?
#
loop_
_entity_poly.entity_id
_entity_poly.type
_entity_poly.pdbx_seq_one_letter_code
_entity_poly.pdbx_strand_id
1 'polypeptide(L)'
;MKKLLLFSIAAAISFAASAQKDTTQVIDNKGTIKWVISHTAAVITKQDSTLLYVTPKQLGDSSFVKMAANGLTKNGQTVELGGILNKVTTIETSAENFLAITGLQPGSNTQDSVMVVDPSTGKLKFISASSLFNALSFDNGLTKTGNLVQLGGALVKSTEIITTAENTLKISGLGSGNLATDSLVVSGSDGTLKRVTAESLLQSGDQNYTATVGQSAFTVSNMPTSVSKVWVYRNGVKLLPTVDYTIGSGEINFTASISALVAAGDVIEIQWVK
;
A
#
# COMPACT_ATOMS: atom_id res chain seq x y z
N MET A 1 -6.18 50.11 107.90
CA MET A 1 -5.64 51.19 107.03
C MET A 1 -5.97 50.79 105.60
N LYS A 2 -6.48 51.57 104.65
CA LYS A 2 -6.99 52.94 104.50
C LYS A 2 -7.78 52.89 103.17
N LYS A 3 -8.86 53.67 103.05
CA LYS A 3 -9.78 53.73 101.90
C LYS A 3 -9.06 54.13 100.59
N LEU A 4 -9.57 53.67 99.45
CA LEU A 4 -9.82 54.56 98.31
C LEU A 4 -10.91 53.99 97.38
N LEU A 5 -12.01 54.74 97.25
CA LEU A 5 -13.02 54.61 96.21
C LEU A 5 -12.45 55.11 94.87
N LEU A 6 -12.71 54.39 93.77
CA LEU A 6 -12.78 54.99 92.44
C LEU A 6 -13.96 54.39 91.65
N PHE A 7 -14.84 55.26 91.17
CA PHE A 7 -15.93 54.99 90.22
C PHE A 7 -15.44 55.25 88.80
N SER A 8 -15.74 54.36 87.84
CA SER A 8 -15.72 54.66 86.40
C SER A 8 -16.51 53.63 85.57
N ILE A 9 -17.78 53.99 85.31
CA ILE A 9 -18.56 53.99 84.05
C ILE A 9 -18.21 53.04 82.87
N ALA A 10 -19.29 52.39 82.38
CA ALA A 10 -19.60 51.88 81.01
C ALA A 10 -18.83 50.66 80.47
N ALA A 11 -19.41 49.71 79.72
CA ALA A 11 -20.77 49.42 79.27
C ALA A 11 -20.83 47.93 78.89
N ALA A 12 -21.98 47.29 79.10
CA ALA A 12 -22.25 45.92 78.68
C ALA A 12 -22.32 45.84 77.14
N ILE A 13 -21.52 44.98 76.52
CA ILE A 13 -21.62 44.65 75.11
C ILE A 13 -22.42 43.36 75.01
N SER A 14 -23.70 43.47 74.66
CA SER A 14 -24.57 42.35 74.28
C SER A 14 -24.76 42.33 72.76
N PHE A 15 -24.76 41.13 72.18
CA PHE A 15 -24.93 40.91 70.74
C PHE A 15 -26.37 41.23 70.30
N ALA A 16 -26.53 42.06 69.28
CA ALA A 16 -27.77 42.19 68.52
C ALA A 16 -27.50 41.83 67.06
N ALA A 17 -27.95 40.65 66.64
CA ALA A 17 -28.14 40.35 65.23
C ALA A 17 -29.33 41.19 64.73
N SER A 18 -29.04 42.34 64.14
CA SER A 18 -30.05 43.17 63.50
C SER A 18 -30.49 42.50 62.19
N ALA A 19 -31.61 41.79 62.23
CA ALA A 19 -32.35 41.44 61.03
C ALA A 19 -32.81 42.75 60.37
N GLN A 20 -32.24 43.07 59.21
CA GLN A 20 -32.63 44.22 58.40
C GLN A 20 -34.07 44.00 57.90
N LYS A 21 -35.00 44.82 58.40
CA LYS A 21 -36.40 44.85 57.98
C LYS A 21 -36.46 45.48 56.58
N ASP A 22 -36.60 44.67 55.54
CA ASP A 22 -36.84 45.14 54.18
C ASP A 22 -38.25 45.77 54.10
N THR A 23 -38.31 46.98 53.56
CA THR A 23 -39.32 48.01 53.87
C THR A 23 -40.41 48.19 52.80
N THR A 24 -40.62 47.23 51.92
CA THR A 24 -41.65 47.35 50.88
C THR A 24 -43.00 46.77 51.32
N GLN A 25 -43.80 47.60 51.99
CA GLN A 25 -45.23 47.34 52.26
C GLN A 25 -46.09 47.74 51.05
N VAL A 26 -46.91 46.82 50.54
CA VAL A 26 -48.05 47.15 49.68
C VAL A 26 -49.32 46.99 50.51
N ILE A 27 -50.05 48.09 50.70
CA ILE A 27 -51.25 48.17 51.54
C ILE A 27 -52.48 47.96 50.63
N ASP A 28 -53.41 47.08 51.01
CA ASP A 28 -54.74 47.06 50.41
C ASP A 28 -55.67 48.10 51.09
N ASN A 29 -56.75 48.49 50.40
CA ASN A 29 -57.61 49.60 50.83
C ASN A 29 -58.46 49.31 52.09
N LYS A 30 -58.09 48.30 52.90
CA LYS A 30 -58.75 47.91 54.17
C LYS A 30 -57.78 47.64 55.33
N GLY A 31 -56.50 48.01 55.21
CA GLY A 31 -55.62 48.23 56.37
C GLY A 31 -55.20 46.98 57.16
N THR A 32 -55.23 45.78 56.57
CA THR A 32 -54.70 44.56 57.23
C THR A 32 -53.40 44.12 56.56
N ILE A 33 -52.32 43.95 57.35
CA ILE A 33 -50.97 43.58 56.88
C ILE A 33 -50.98 42.17 56.31
N LYS A 34 -50.65 42.00 55.03
CA LYS A 34 -50.22 40.72 54.46
C LYS A 34 -48.72 40.77 54.23
N TRP A 35 -47.99 39.98 55.01
CA TRP A 35 -46.54 39.84 54.85
C TRP A 35 -46.21 39.32 53.46
N VAL A 36 -45.31 40.02 52.75
CA VAL A 36 -44.55 39.44 51.64
C VAL A 36 -43.33 38.80 52.27
N ILE A 37 -43.25 37.47 52.26
CA ILE A 37 -42.05 36.77 52.71
C ILE A 37 -41.09 36.68 51.53
N SER A 38 -39.91 37.28 51.70
CA SER A 38 -38.75 37.05 50.86
C SER A 38 -38.33 35.58 50.94
N HIS A 39 -38.09 34.99 49.78
CA HIS A 39 -37.53 33.66 49.53
C HIS A 39 -38.53 32.48 49.50
N THR A 40 -38.74 32.03 48.26
CA THR A 40 -39.15 30.68 47.83
C THR A 40 -40.55 30.18 48.21
N ALA A 41 -41.49 30.49 47.30
CA ALA A 41 -42.69 29.73 46.94
C ALA A 41 -43.85 29.64 47.95
N ALA A 42 -44.76 30.62 47.89
CA ALA A 42 -46.16 30.42 48.25
C ALA A 42 -47.06 31.26 47.33
N VAL A 43 -47.97 30.61 46.61
CA VAL A 43 -49.10 31.28 45.91
C VAL A 43 -50.34 31.03 46.75
N ILE A 44 -51.01 32.09 47.20
CA ILE A 44 -52.26 32.02 47.96
C ILE A 44 -53.42 32.18 46.97
N THR A 45 -54.19 31.14 46.73
CA THR A 45 -55.52 31.29 46.10
C THR A 45 -56.56 31.47 47.20
N LYS A 46 -57.40 32.50 47.09
CA LYS A 46 -58.55 32.72 47.98
C LYS A 46 -59.53 31.57 47.74
N GLN A 47 -59.84 30.72 48.71
CA GLN A 47 -61.04 30.88 49.56
C GLN A 47 -60.94 30.07 50.88
N ASP A 48 -59.80 29.44 51.13
CA ASP A 48 -59.64 28.41 52.14
C ASP A 48 -58.16 28.37 52.51
N SER A 49 -57.84 28.87 53.71
CA SER A 49 -56.49 29.17 54.20
C SER A 49 -55.59 27.96 54.47
N THR A 50 -55.66 26.89 53.67
CA THR A 50 -54.73 25.77 53.72
C THR A 50 -53.39 26.17 53.11
N LEU A 51 -52.35 26.22 53.95
CA LEU A 51 -50.95 26.30 53.50
C LEU A 51 -50.62 25.02 52.73
N LEU A 52 -50.61 25.07 51.40
CA LEU A 52 -50.08 23.98 50.59
C LEU A 52 -48.55 24.04 50.65
N TYR A 53 -47.94 23.18 51.45
CA TYR A 53 -46.50 22.93 51.38
C TYR A 53 -46.21 22.10 50.14
N VAL A 54 -46.12 22.75 48.99
CA VAL A 54 -45.62 22.09 47.79
C VAL A 54 -44.10 21.92 47.95
N THR A 55 -43.65 20.69 48.14
CA THR A 55 -42.25 20.38 47.86
C THR A 55 -41.99 20.67 46.37
N PRO A 56 -40.75 20.89 45.90
CA PRO A 56 -40.49 21.04 44.45
C PRO A 56 -41.10 19.92 43.61
N LYS A 57 -41.27 18.73 44.21
CA LYS A 57 -41.98 17.55 43.66
C LYS A 57 -43.48 17.78 43.37
N GLN A 58 -44.13 18.73 44.04
CA GLN A 58 -45.55 19.10 43.88
C GLN A 58 -45.78 20.35 43.01
N LEU A 59 -44.72 21.01 42.53
CA LEU A 59 -44.81 22.11 41.54
C LEU A 59 -44.82 21.61 40.09
N GLY A 60 -44.91 20.30 39.86
CA GLY A 60 -45.21 19.73 38.55
C GLY A 60 -44.08 19.74 37.53
N ASP A 61 -42.86 20.14 37.88
CA ASP A 61 -41.72 19.89 36.99
C ASP A 61 -41.00 18.63 37.45
N SER A 62 -41.48 17.47 37.04
CA SER A 62 -40.80 16.18 37.26
C SER A 62 -39.76 15.88 36.20
N SER A 63 -39.43 16.85 35.34
CA SER A 63 -38.68 16.65 34.09
C SER A 63 -37.39 17.46 33.97
N PHE A 64 -36.83 17.98 35.06
CA PHE A 64 -35.51 18.59 35.01
C PHE A 64 -34.40 17.53 34.95
N VAL A 65 -33.69 17.50 33.82
CA VAL A 65 -32.42 16.78 33.73
C VAL A 65 -31.43 17.43 34.70
N LYS A 66 -31.05 16.75 35.78
CA LYS A 66 -30.13 17.31 36.78
C LYS A 66 -28.67 17.33 36.31
N MET A 67 -28.22 16.30 35.59
CA MET A 67 -26.83 16.16 35.14
C MET A 67 -26.73 15.37 33.83
N ALA A 68 -25.72 15.69 33.03
CA ALA A 68 -25.26 14.90 31.89
C ALA A 68 -23.77 14.57 32.11
N ALA A 69 -23.33 13.38 31.73
CA ALA A 69 -21.95 12.95 31.91
C ALA A 69 -21.55 11.93 30.83
N ASN A 70 -20.24 11.79 30.62
CA ASN A 70 -19.61 10.72 29.85
C ASN A 70 -20.19 10.57 28.41
N GLY A 71 -19.85 11.52 27.54
CA GLY A 71 -20.35 11.55 26.16
C GLY A 71 -21.62 12.38 25.98
N LEU A 72 -22.30 12.73 27.08
CA LEU A 72 -23.51 13.56 27.09
C LEU A 72 -23.21 15.00 27.52
N THR A 73 -23.89 15.96 26.89
CA THR A 73 -23.89 17.39 27.24
C THR A 73 -25.30 17.84 27.57
N LYS A 74 -25.45 18.77 28.52
CA LYS A 74 -26.73 19.37 28.90
C LYS A 74 -26.86 20.77 28.30
N ASN A 75 -27.97 21.05 27.62
CA ASN A 75 -28.31 22.37 27.08
C ASN A 75 -29.68 22.81 27.59
N GLY A 76 -29.72 23.67 28.61
CA GLY A 76 -30.97 23.99 29.30
C GLY A 76 -31.59 22.75 29.95
N GLN A 77 -32.73 22.28 29.44
CA GLN A 77 -33.40 21.06 29.90
C GLN A 77 -33.16 19.83 29.01
N THR A 78 -32.43 19.97 27.89
CA THR A 78 -32.13 18.86 26.98
C THR A 78 -30.82 18.17 27.33
N VAL A 79 -30.73 16.88 27.01
CA VAL A 79 -29.48 16.10 27.01
C VAL A 79 -29.19 15.71 25.58
N GLU A 80 -27.96 15.96 25.15
CA GLU A 80 -27.49 15.73 23.79
C GLU A 80 -26.20 14.90 23.81
N LEU A 81 -25.93 14.18 22.73
CA LEU A 81 -24.61 13.58 22.50
C LEU A 81 -23.60 14.70 22.17
N GLY A 82 -22.33 14.51 22.52
CA GLY A 82 -21.26 15.47 22.21
C GLY A 82 -20.47 15.99 23.42
N GLY A 83 -20.63 15.36 24.59
CA GLY A 83 -19.79 15.60 25.77
C GLY A 83 -18.49 14.79 25.73
N ILE A 84 -17.55 15.10 26.62
CA ILE A 84 -16.30 14.33 26.76
C ILE A 84 -16.60 12.97 27.43
N LEU A 85 -15.97 11.90 26.94
CA LEU A 85 -15.91 10.61 27.64
C LEU A 85 -14.88 10.70 28.77
N ASN A 86 -15.33 10.57 30.03
CA ASN A 86 -14.47 10.68 31.22
C ASN A 86 -14.17 9.33 31.88
N LYS A 87 -14.67 8.24 31.28
CA LYS A 87 -14.43 6.85 31.64
C LYS A 87 -14.59 5.96 30.40
N VAL A 88 -14.04 4.75 30.45
CA VAL A 88 -14.22 3.77 29.38
C VAL A 88 -15.72 3.50 29.18
N THR A 89 -16.16 3.51 27.93
CA THR A 89 -17.57 3.36 27.55
C THR A 89 -17.67 2.36 26.42
N THR A 90 -18.61 1.43 26.55
CA THR A 90 -18.93 0.42 25.55
C THR A 90 -20.38 0.58 25.15
N ILE A 91 -20.65 0.53 23.85
CA ILE A 91 -22.00 0.36 23.31
C ILE A 91 -22.11 -1.12 22.93
N GLU A 92 -22.91 -1.88 23.67
CA GLU A 92 -23.16 -3.28 23.37
C GLU A 92 -24.33 -3.41 22.38
N THR A 93 -24.13 -4.15 21.31
CA THR A 93 -25.13 -4.45 20.27
C THR A 93 -25.41 -5.95 20.25
N SER A 94 -26.51 -6.37 19.63
CA SER A 94 -26.80 -7.79 19.39
C SER A 94 -27.01 -8.07 17.90
N ALA A 95 -27.23 -9.33 17.55
CA ALA A 95 -27.59 -9.74 16.19
C ALA A 95 -28.96 -9.21 15.73
N GLU A 96 -29.79 -8.72 16.66
CA GLU A 96 -31.10 -8.13 16.38
C GLU A 96 -31.09 -6.60 16.52
N ASN A 97 -30.21 -6.07 17.38
CA ASN A 97 -30.13 -4.65 17.71
C ASN A 97 -28.75 -4.09 17.35
N PHE A 98 -28.66 -3.44 16.18
CA PHE A 98 -27.44 -2.88 15.63
C PHE A 98 -27.26 -1.39 15.96
N LEU A 99 -26.00 -0.92 15.96
CA LEU A 99 -25.69 0.50 15.89
C LEU A 99 -25.61 0.95 14.42
N ALA A 100 -26.57 1.76 13.97
CA ALA A 100 -26.58 2.33 12.62
C ALA A 100 -26.39 3.84 12.67
N ILE A 101 -25.50 4.38 11.84
CA ILE A 101 -25.35 5.82 11.58
C ILE A 101 -25.78 6.06 10.13
N THR A 102 -26.85 6.83 9.94
CA THR A 102 -27.40 7.14 8.61
C THR A 102 -27.05 8.58 8.21
N GLY A 103 -27.13 8.89 6.91
CA GLY A 103 -26.85 10.24 6.38
C GLY A 103 -25.38 10.62 6.25
N LEU A 104 -24.46 9.64 6.29
CA LEU A 104 -23.03 9.84 6.09
C LEU A 104 -22.74 10.45 4.71
N GLN A 105 -21.75 11.33 4.63
CA GLN A 105 -21.26 11.92 3.38
C GLN A 105 -19.99 11.19 2.89
N PRO A 106 -19.68 11.22 1.58
CA PRO A 106 -18.45 10.64 1.06
C PRO A 106 -17.19 11.30 1.65
N GLY A 107 -16.18 10.48 1.95
CA GLY A 107 -14.88 10.95 2.46
C GLY A 107 -13.79 11.09 1.38
N SER A 108 -12.69 11.75 1.75
CA SER A 108 -11.47 11.90 0.96
C SER A 108 -10.48 10.76 1.23
N ASN A 109 -10.01 10.10 0.18
CA ASN A 109 -8.99 9.05 0.29
C ASN A 109 -7.56 9.56 0.56
N THR A 110 -7.34 10.88 0.61
CA THR A 110 -6.03 11.49 0.89
C THR A 110 -5.99 12.27 2.20
N GLN A 111 -7.14 12.70 2.72
CA GLN A 111 -7.23 13.49 3.96
C GLN A 111 -7.92 12.73 5.10
N ASP A 112 -8.82 11.80 4.79
CA ASP A 112 -9.59 11.10 5.81
C ASP A 112 -8.94 9.79 6.23
N SER A 113 -9.37 9.30 7.39
CA SER A 113 -8.96 8.00 7.93
C SER A 113 -10.09 6.99 7.85
N VAL A 114 -9.73 5.72 7.72
CA VAL A 114 -10.65 4.60 7.80
C VAL A 114 -10.79 4.19 9.26
N MET A 115 -12.03 4.10 9.72
CA MET A 115 -12.35 3.57 11.04
C MET A 115 -12.20 2.05 11.03
N VAL A 116 -11.45 1.52 12.00
CA VAL A 116 -11.22 0.09 12.17
C VAL A 116 -11.51 -0.30 13.61
N VAL A 117 -11.68 -1.59 13.87
CA VAL A 117 -11.96 -2.11 15.20
C VAL A 117 -10.83 -3.02 15.62
N ASP A 118 -10.36 -2.88 16.86
CA ASP A 118 -9.52 -3.89 17.50
C ASP A 118 -10.36 -5.15 17.75
N PRO A 119 -10.07 -6.28 17.08
CA PRO A 119 -10.92 -7.47 17.18
C PRO A 119 -10.88 -8.10 18.58
N SER A 120 -9.86 -7.82 19.38
CA SER A 120 -9.71 -8.39 20.73
C SER A 120 -10.41 -7.56 21.80
N THR A 121 -10.43 -6.24 21.65
CA THR A 121 -10.98 -5.33 22.67
C THR A 121 -12.25 -4.61 22.24
N GLY A 122 -12.67 -4.72 20.97
CA GLY A 122 -13.79 -3.96 20.39
C GLY A 122 -13.55 -2.45 20.30
N LYS A 123 -12.30 -1.98 20.52
CA LYS A 123 -12.00 -0.54 20.52
C LYS A 123 -11.93 -0.03 19.10
N LEU A 124 -12.59 1.10 18.86
CA LEU A 124 -12.49 1.83 17.61
C LEU A 124 -11.11 2.48 17.51
N LYS A 125 -10.47 2.33 16.36
CA LYS A 125 -9.20 2.95 15.98
C LYS A 125 -9.36 3.55 14.58
N PHE A 126 -8.35 4.29 14.15
CA PHE A 126 -8.27 4.78 12.79
C PHE A 126 -6.96 4.37 12.16
N ILE A 127 -6.99 4.11 10.86
CA ILE A 127 -5.82 3.99 10.00
C ILE A 127 -5.94 5.03 8.90
N SER A 128 -4.85 5.69 8.53
CA SER A 128 -4.88 6.59 7.37
C SER A 128 -5.24 5.78 6.12
N ALA A 129 -6.13 6.32 5.29
CA ALA A 129 -6.50 5.67 4.03
C ALA A 129 -5.26 5.39 3.18
N SER A 130 -4.32 6.34 3.14
CA SER A 130 -3.05 6.22 2.41
C SER A 130 -2.18 5.05 2.87
N SER A 131 -2.08 4.76 4.17
CA SER A 131 -1.26 3.64 4.65
C SER A 131 -1.91 2.28 4.34
N LEU A 132 -3.24 2.19 4.36
CA LEU A 132 -3.94 0.95 4.02
C LEU A 132 -3.72 0.57 2.54
N PHE A 133 -3.78 1.54 1.63
CA PHE A 133 -3.61 1.28 0.20
C PHE A 133 -2.15 1.16 -0.25
N ASN A 134 -1.19 1.62 0.55
CA ASN A 134 0.25 1.52 0.27
C ASN A 134 0.94 0.35 1.01
N ALA A 135 0.19 -0.54 1.66
CA ALA A 135 0.75 -1.68 2.38
C ALA A 135 1.27 -2.81 1.48
N LEU A 136 1.08 -2.72 0.17
CA LEU A 136 1.52 -3.74 -0.79
C LEU A 136 2.94 -3.44 -1.29
N SER A 137 3.78 -4.47 -1.32
CA SER A 137 5.09 -4.43 -1.95
C SER A 137 5.03 -5.13 -3.31
N PHE A 138 5.67 -4.52 -4.31
CA PHE A 138 5.82 -5.04 -5.66
C PHE A 138 7.30 -5.05 -5.96
N ASP A 139 7.82 -6.18 -6.41
CA ASP A 139 9.25 -6.40 -6.64
C ASP A 139 9.43 -7.44 -7.75
N ASN A 140 10.66 -7.67 -8.16
CA ASN A 140 11.09 -8.72 -9.06
C ASN A 140 10.41 -8.65 -10.44
N GLY A 141 10.82 -7.64 -11.22
CA GLY A 141 10.33 -7.42 -12.58
C GLY A 141 9.04 -6.59 -12.66
N LEU A 142 8.53 -6.13 -11.51
CA LEU A 142 7.41 -5.20 -11.40
C LEU A 142 7.89 -3.81 -10.97
N THR A 143 7.25 -2.77 -11.53
CA THR A 143 7.40 -1.38 -11.09
C THR A 143 6.04 -0.82 -10.74
N LYS A 144 6.00 0.01 -9.69
CA LYS A 144 4.82 0.76 -9.26
C LYS A 144 5.07 2.27 -9.38
N THR A 145 4.21 2.96 -10.13
CA THR A 145 4.20 4.42 -10.24
C THR A 145 2.82 4.93 -9.86
N GLY A 146 2.72 5.64 -8.73
CA GLY A 146 1.41 5.96 -8.16
C GLY A 146 0.63 4.67 -7.88
N ASN A 147 -0.58 4.52 -8.42
CA ASN A 147 -1.41 3.32 -8.27
C ASN A 147 -1.23 2.25 -9.35
N LEU A 148 -0.44 2.53 -10.39
CA LEU A 148 -0.26 1.63 -11.51
C LEU A 148 0.88 0.65 -11.23
N VAL A 149 0.62 -0.65 -11.43
CA VAL A 149 1.61 -1.72 -11.33
C VAL A 149 1.79 -2.31 -12.72
N GLN A 150 3.04 -2.40 -13.18
CA GLN A 150 3.38 -2.86 -14.54
C GLN A 150 4.59 -3.78 -14.52
N LEU A 151 4.71 -4.61 -15.57
CA LEU A 151 5.97 -5.26 -15.91
C LEU A 151 7.00 -4.19 -16.29
N GLY A 152 8.26 -4.45 -15.94
CA GLY A 152 9.36 -3.52 -16.07
C GLY A 152 9.94 -3.25 -14.69
N GLY A 153 11.25 -3.38 -14.52
CA GLY A 153 11.93 -3.39 -13.23
C GLY A 153 13.01 -4.47 -13.21
N ALA A 154 13.94 -4.40 -12.26
CA ALA A 154 14.97 -5.42 -12.13
C ALA A 154 14.39 -6.74 -11.57
N LEU A 155 14.88 -7.87 -12.06
CA LEU A 155 14.72 -9.15 -11.37
C LEU A 155 15.75 -9.21 -10.26
N VAL A 156 15.30 -9.29 -9.01
CA VAL A 156 16.19 -9.38 -7.82
C VAL A 156 16.34 -10.83 -7.33
N LYS A 157 15.61 -11.76 -7.94
CA LYS A 157 15.66 -13.20 -7.70
C LYS A 157 15.34 -13.97 -8.99
N SER A 158 15.70 -15.25 -9.03
CA SER A 158 15.35 -16.12 -10.16
C SER A 158 13.82 -16.17 -10.34
N THR A 159 13.37 -16.16 -11.59
CA THR A 159 11.94 -16.10 -11.96
C THR A 159 11.65 -17.13 -13.03
N GLU A 160 10.64 -17.97 -12.78
CA GLU A 160 10.16 -18.98 -13.72
C GLU A 160 8.70 -18.68 -14.09
N ILE A 161 8.40 -18.72 -15.39
CA ILE A 161 7.03 -18.65 -15.91
C ILE A 161 6.69 -20.02 -16.47
N ILE A 162 5.84 -20.76 -15.77
CA ILE A 162 5.43 -22.12 -16.17
C ILE A 162 4.27 -22.02 -17.15
N THR A 163 4.42 -22.65 -18.31
CA THR A 163 3.39 -22.76 -19.36
C THR A 163 2.93 -24.20 -19.55
N THR A 164 1.74 -24.40 -20.08
CA THR A 164 1.24 -25.71 -20.54
C THR A 164 0.89 -25.67 -22.03
N ALA A 165 0.42 -26.79 -22.59
CA ALA A 165 -0.05 -26.83 -23.98
C ALA A 165 -1.25 -25.90 -24.21
N GLU A 166 -2.11 -25.73 -23.20
CA GLU A 166 -3.27 -24.84 -23.22
C GLU A 166 -2.90 -23.42 -22.77
N ASN A 167 -1.99 -23.29 -21.79
CA ASN A 167 -1.58 -22.03 -21.20
C ASN A 167 -0.21 -21.61 -21.75
N THR A 168 -0.20 -21.00 -22.94
CA THR A 168 1.03 -20.60 -23.65
C THR A 168 1.48 -19.18 -23.33
N LEU A 169 2.79 -18.90 -23.44
CA LEU A 169 3.33 -17.55 -23.39
C LEU A 169 3.38 -16.96 -24.80
N LYS A 170 2.43 -16.08 -25.13
CA LYS A 170 2.36 -15.39 -26.42
C LYS A 170 2.71 -13.92 -26.28
N ILE A 171 3.69 -13.46 -27.05
CA ILE A 171 4.02 -12.03 -27.21
C ILE A 171 3.59 -11.60 -28.61
N SER A 172 2.49 -10.87 -28.69
CA SER A 172 1.96 -10.33 -29.95
C SER A 172 2.47 -8.91 -30.21
N GLY A 173 2.55 -8.52 -31.49
CA GLY A 173 2.99 -7.18 -31.90
C GLY A 173 4.51 -6.99 -31.88
N LEU A 174 5.28 -8.07 -31.96
CA LEU A 174 6.74 -7.99 -32.15
C LEU A 174 7.06 -7.32 -33.49
N GLY A 175 8.00 -6.37 -33.48
CA GLY A 175 8.54 -5.76 -34.70
C GLY A 175 9.53 -6.69 -35.41
N SER A 176 9.82 -6.39 -36.67
CA SER A 176 10.87 -7.07 -37.46
C SER A 176 12.25 -6.80 -36.84
N GLY A 177 13.07 -7.85 -36.70
CA GLY A 177 14.46 -7.70 -36.27
C GLY A 177 15.44 -7.44 -37.43
N ASN A 178 16.60 -6.88 -37.12
CA ASN A 178 17.73 -6.68 -38.03
C ASN A 178 18.96 -7.47 -37.54
N LEU A 179 19.34 -8.52 -38.25
CA LEU A 179 20.48 -9.37 -37.85
C LEU A 179 21.84 -8.66 -37.82
N ALA A 180 21.97 -7.48 -38.42
CA ALA A 180 23.21 -6.69 -38.35
C ALA A 180 23.38 -5.96 -37.01
N THR A 181 22.29 -5.75 -36.25
CA THR A 181 22.30 -4.99 -35.00
C THR A 181 21.71 -5.75 -33.82
N ASP A 182 20.80 -6.68 -34.11
CA ASP A 182 20.00 -7.37 -33.12
C ASP A 182 20.55 -8.77 -32.88
N SER A 183 20.41 -9.25 -31.64
CA SER A 183 20.75 -10.62 -31.29
C SER A 183 19.52 -11.50 -31.37
N LEU A 184 19.76 -12.79 -31.53
CA LEU A 184 18.72 -13.81 -31.42
C LEU A 184 18.55 -14.23 -29.97
N VAL A 185 17.30 -14.49 -29.59
CA VAL A 185 16.95 -15.07 -28.30
C VAL A 185 16.80 -16.57 -28.48
N VAL A 186 17.48 -17.33 -27.64
CA VAL A 186 17.41 -18.80 -27.60
C VAL A 186 17.14 -19.24 -26.17
N SER A 187 16.63 -20.46 -25.97
CA SER A 187 16.48 -21.06 -24.64
C SER A 187 17.60 -22.07 -24.38
N GLY A 188 18.08 -22.10 -23.14
CA GLY A 188 18.88 -23.21 -22.63
C GLY A 188 18.02 -24.46 -22.39
N SER A 189 18.68 -25.59 -22.09
CA SER A 189 17.99 -26.83 -21.71
C SER A 189 17.17 -26.71 -20.41
N ASP A 190 17.49 -25.70 -19.59
CA ASP A 190 16.79 -25.31 -18.37
C ASP A 190 15.67 -24.29 -18.61
N GLY A 191 15.40 -23.91 -19.86
CA GLY A 191 14.41 -22.89 -20.22
C GLY A 191 14.89 -21.44 -20.05
N THR A 192 16.10 -21.20 -19.52
CA THR A 192 16.65 -19.86 -19.38
C THR A 192 16.85 -19.21 -20.75
N LEU A 193 16.29 -18.02 -20.96
CA LEU A 193 16.52 -17.26 -22.18
C LEU A 193 17.94 -16.69 -22.22
N LYS A 194 18.63 -16.89 -23.34
CA LYS A 194 19.98 -16.40 -23.61
C LYS A 194 19.98 -15.65 -24.94
N ARG A 195 20.99 -14.82 -25.14
CA ARG A 195 21.22 -14.14 -26.41
C ARG A 195 22.39 -14.80 -27.12
N VAL A 196 22.27 -14.96 -28.43
CA VAL A 196 23.37 -15.35 -29.32
C VAL A 196 23.52 -14.31 -30.42
N THR A 197 24.76 -14.04 -30.82
CA THR A 197 25.03 -13.13 -31.94
C THR A 197 24.61 -13.79 -33.25
N ALA A 198 24.20 -12.98 -34.23
CA ALA A 198 23.69 -13.50 -35.51
C ALA A 198 24.76 -14.28 -36.28
N GLU A 199 26.03 -13.87 -36.17
CA GLU A 199 27.19 -14.51 -36.80
C GLU A 199 27.45 -15.93 -36.27
N SER A 200 26.83 -16.31 -35.15
CA SER A 200 26.91 -17.68 -34.64
C SER A 200 26.07 -18.67 -35.46
N LEU A 201 25.12 -18.23 -36.26
CA LEU A 201 24.19 -19.13 -36.96
C LEU A 201 24.70 -19.65 -38.30
N LEU A 202 25.31 -18.78 -39.11
CA LEU A 202 25.81 -19.14 -40.45
C LEU A 202 27.28 -18.72 -40.52
N GLN A 203 28.16 -19.66 -40.20
CA GLN A 203 29.59 -19.48 -40.38
C GLN A 203 29.97 -20.19 -41.68
N SER A 204 30.57 -19.44 -42.59
CA SER A 204 31.14 -19.97 -43.83
C SER A 204 32.45 -19.29 -44.11
N GLY A 205 33.29 -19.95 -44.90
CA GLY A 205 34.51 -19.37 -45.40
C GLY A 205 34.99 -20.05 -46.66
N ASP A 206 35.84 -19.34 -47.38
CA ASP A 206 36.57 -19.84 -48.53
C ASP A 206 38.06 -19.56 -48.35
N GLN A 207 38.89 -20.45 -48.89
CA GLN A 207 40.34 -20.26 -48.90
C GLN A 207 40.95 -20.89 -50.16
N ASN A 208 41.88 -20.16 -50.77
CA ASN A 208 42.61 -20.57 -51.97
C ASN A 208 44.09 -20.83 -51.67
N TYR A 209 44.64 -21.86 -52.29
CA TYR A 209 46.04 -22.25 -52.16
C TYR A 209 46.66 -22.48 -53.53
N THR A 210 47.96 -22.19 -53.64
CA THR A 210 48.80 -22.66 -54.75
C THR A 210 49.59 -23.86 -54.25
N ALA A 211 49.29 -25.04 -54.79
CA ALA A 211 49.89 -26.28 -54.32
C ALA A 211 51.34 -26.44 -54.78
N THR A 212 52.13 -27.14 -53.97
CA THR A 212 53.43 -27.69 -54.34
C THR A 212 53.29 -29.12 -54.89
N VAL A 213 54.29 -29.62 -55.61
CA VAL A 213 54.24 -30.98 -56.19
C VAL A 213 53.96 -32.01 -55.09
N GLY A 214 52.94 -32.84 -55.29
CA GLY A 214 52.59 -33.91 -54.36
C GLY A 214 51.98 -33.45 -53.04
N GLN A 215 51.63 -32.17 -52.88
CA GLN A 215 51.06 -31.66 -51.65
C GLN A 215 49.73 -32.37 -51.34
N SER A 216 49.66 -32.97 -50.16
CA SER A 216 48.52 -33.76 -49.73
C SER A 216 47.66 -33.11 -48.66
N ALA A 217 48.08 -31.98 -48.09
CA ALA A 217 47.43 -31.37 -46.92
C ALA A 217 47.31 -29.84 -47.04
N PHE A 218 46.17 -29.30 -46.62
CA PHE A 218 45.82 -27.87 -46.69
C PHE A 218 45.11 -27.41 -45.41
N THR A 219 45.73 -26.51 -44.66
CA THR A 219 45.20 -25.96 -43.40
C THR A 219 44.24 -24.80 -43.65
N VAL A 220 42.97 -25.00 -43.32
CA VAL A 220 41.87 -24.06 -43.55
C VAL A 220 41.64 -23.19 -42.31
N SER A 221 41.97 -21.90 -42.41
CA SER A 221 41.80 -20.94 -41.33
C SER A 221 40.32 -20.76 -41.01
N ASN A 222 40.01 -20.62 -39.72
CA ASN A 222 38.66 -20.41 -39.20
C ASN A 222 37.64 -21.52 -39.49
N MET A 223 38.05 -22.64 -40.13
CA MET A 223 37.17 -23.78 -40.31
C MET A 223 36.96 -24.48 -38.97
N PRO A 224 35.72 -24.57 -38.46
CA PRO A 224 35.43 -25.17 -37.17
C PRO A 224 35.64 -26.69 -37.19
N THR A 225 35.79 -27.30 -36.02
CA THR A 225 35.92 -28.77 -35.88
C THR A 225 34.68 -29.53 -36.35
N SER A 226 33.51 -28.89 -36.27
CA SER A 226 32.24 -29.38 -36.80
C SER A 226 31.79 -28.51 -37.96
N VAL A 227 31.99 -28.98 -39.19
CA VAL A 227 31.49 -28.36 -40.42
C VAL A 227 30.31 -29.17 -40.95
N SER A 228 29.28 -28.48 -41.47
CA SER A 228 28.12 -29.12 -42.07
C SER A 228 28.44 -29.62 -43.48
N LYS A 229 29.16 -28.81 -44.28
CA LYS A 229 29.66 -29.20 -45.60
C LYS A 229 30.99 -28.53 -45.91
N VAL A 230 31.80 -29.25 -46.67
CA VAL A 230 33.02 -28.74 -47.31
C VAL A 230 32.96 -29.07 -48.80
N TRP A 231 33.40 -28.13 -49.61
CA TRP A 231 33.65 -28.30 -51.03
C TRP A 231 35.11 -28.03 -51.31
N VAL A 232 35.74 -28.91 -52.08
CA VAL A 232 37.13 -28.74 -52.48
C VAL A 232 37.19 -28.84 -53.99
N TYR A 233 37.89 -27.90 -54.60
CA TYR A 233 38.10 -27.84 -56.04
C TYR A 233 39.59 -27.80 -56.33
N ARG A 234 40.02 -28.54 -57.36
CA ARG A 234 41.36 -28.47 -57.92
C ARG A 234 41.25 -27.95 -59.34
N ASN A 235 41.86 -26.79 -59.61
CA ASN A 235 41.79 -26.10 -60.91
C ASN A 235 40.35 -25.96 -61.43
N GLY A 236 39.40 -25.69 -60.53
CA GLY A 236 37.96 -25.57 -60.83
C GLY A 236 37.19 -26.89 -60.93
N VAL A 237 37.84 -28.05 -60.86
CA VAL A 237 37.16 -29.36 -60.83
C VAL A 237 36.86 -29.75 -59.39
N LYS A 238 35.59 -30.01 -59.10
CA LYS A 238 35.14 -30.45 -57.78
C LYS A 238 35.67 -31.85 -57.47
N LEU A 239 36.28 -31.98 -56.30
CA LEU A 239 36.69 -33.24 -55.71
C LEU A 239 35.55 -33.80 -54.84
N LEU A 240 35.51 -35.12 -54.72
CA LEU A 240 34.52 -35.85 -53.93
C LEU A 240 35.03 -36.09 -52.50
N PRO A 241 34.27 -35.69 -51.46
CA PRO A 241 34.61 -36.04 -50.09
C PRO A 241 34.67 -37.57 -49.93
N THR A 242 35.53 -38.02 -49.02
CA THR A 242 35.88 -39.43 -48.70
C THR A 242 36.51 -40.27 -49.83
N VAL A 243 36.34 -39.89 -51.09
CA VAL A 243 36.97 -40.54 -52.24
C VAL A 243 38.27 -39.84 -52.64
N ASP A 244 38.20 -38.52 -52.79
CA ASP A 244 39.32 -37.69 -53.26
C ASP A 244 40.04 -36.98 -52.11
N TYR A 245 39.32 -36.71 -51.02
CA TYR A 245 39.88 -36.08 -49.82
C TYR A 245 39.13 -36.47 -48.55
N THR A 246 39.78 -36.27 -47.40
CA THR A 246 39.19 -36.36 -46.06
C THR A 246 39.23 -35.01 -45.36
N ILE A 247 38.32 -34.81 -44.41
CA ILE A 247 38.18 -33.58 -43.64
C ILE A 247 38.72 -33.82 -42.24
N GLY A 248 39.78 -33.10 -41.88
CA GLY A 248 40.36 -33.05 -40.54
C GLY A 248 39.90 -31.81 -39.78
N SER A 249 40.41 -31.65 -38.55
CA SER A 249 40.16 -30.45 -37.74
C SER A 249 40.89 -29.25 -38.33
N GLY A 250 40.18 -28.40 -39.08
CA GLY A 250 40.79 -27.23 -39.72
C GLY A 250 41.71 -27.59 -40.89
N GLU A 251 41.57 -28.78 -41.49
CA GLU A 251 42.46 -29.25 -42.54
C GLU A 251 41.73 -30.13 -43.56
N ILE A 252 42.19 -30.09 -44.81
CA ILE A 252 41.78 -31.01 -45.88
C ILE A 252 42.98 -31.85 -46.30
N ASN A 253 42.77 -33.16 -46.35
CA ASN A 253 43.80 -34.14 -46.69
C ASN A 253 43.40 -34.90 -47.96
N PHE A 254 44.17 -34.78 -49.02
CA PHE A 254 43.96 -35.53 -50.27
C PHE A 254 44.33 -37.00 -50.10
N THR A 255 43.58 -37.87 -50.78
CA THR A 255 43.95 -39.28 -50.87
C THR A 255 45.24 -39.45 -51.68
N ALA A 256 45.92 -40.59 -51.52
CA ALA A 256 47.17 -40.87 -52.22
C ALA A 256 47.02 -40.75 -53.75
N SER A 257 45.87 -41.15 -54.29
CA SER A 257 45.56 -41.05 -55.72
C SER A 257 45.44 -39.60 -56.20
N ILE A 258 44.91 -38.70 -55.38
CA ILE A 258 44.77 -37.28 -55.75
C ILE A 258 46.07 -36.54 -55.52
N SER A 259 46.73 -36.71 -54.37
CA SER A 259 48.02 -36.06 -54.07
C SER A 259 49.09 -36.39 -55.11
N ALA A 260 49.14 -37.63 -55.62
CA ALA A 260 50.06 -38.00 -56.71
C ALA A 260 49.80 -37.25 -58.03
N LEU A 261 48.60 -36.72 -58.24
CA LEU A 261 48.24 -35.93 -59.42
C LEU A 261 48.46 -34.43 -59.22
N VAL A 262 48.72 -33.96 -57.99
CA VAL A 262 48.94 -32.54 -57.69
C VAL A 262 50.28 -32.07 -58.23
N ALA A 263 50.24 -31.08 -59.11
CA ALA A 263 51.40 -30.42 -59.69
C ALA A 263 51.67 -29.07 -58.99
N ALA A 264 52.93 -28.62 -59.06
CA ALA A 264 53.27 -27.28 -58.62
C ALA A 264 52.47 -26.24 -59.42
N GLY A 265 51.81 -25.32 -58.73
CA GLY A 265 50.98 -24.28 -59.35
C GLY A 265 49.50 -24.64 -59.47
N ASP A 266 49.08 -25.85 -59.12
CA ASP A 266 47.65 -26.17 -59.03
C ASP A 266 46.95 -25.26 -58.01
N VAL A 267 45.76 -24.79 -58.37
CA VAL A 267 44.91 -23.98 -57.49
C VAL A 267 43.94 -24.89 -56.75
N ILE A 268 44.02 -24.86 -55.42
CA ILE A 268 43.09 -25.57 -54.55
C ILE A 268 42.18 -24.54 -53.89
N GLU A 269 40.87 -24.66 -54.14
CA GLU A 269 39.84 -23.84 -53.50
C GLU A 269 39.07 -24.70 -52.52
N ILE A 270 38.97 -24.23 -51.28
CA ILE A 270 38.25 -24.92 -50.21
C ILE A 270 37.18 -23.97 -49.68
N GLN A 271 35.92 -24.39 -49.76
CA GLN A 271 34.78 -23.68 -49.22
C GLN A 271 34.13 -24.52 -48.13
N TRP A 272 33.69 -23.89 -47.04
CA TRP A 272 33.00 -24.59 -45.96
C TRP A 272 31.82 -23.80 -45.44
N VAL A 273 30.85 -24.53 -44.89
CA VAL A 273 29.71 -23.97 -44.16
C VAL A 273 29.47 -24.80 -42.91
N LYS A 274 29.15 -24.11 -41.81
CA LYS A 274 28.69 -24.67 -40.55
C LYS A 274 27.17 -24.66 -40.50
#